data_AF-A0ABD4EBA3-F1
#
_entry.id   AF-A0ABD4EBA3-F1
#
_cell.length_a   1.000
_cell.length_b   1.000
_cell.length_c   1.000
_cell.angle_alpha   90.00
_cell.angle_beta   90.00
_cell.angle_gamma   90.00
#
_symmetry.space_group_name_H-M   'P 1'
#
loop_
_entity.id
_entity.type
_entity.pdbx_description
1 polymer ?
#
loop_
_entity_poly.entity_id
_entity_poly.type
_entity_poly.pdbx_seq_one_letter_code
_entity_poly.pdbx_strand_id
1 'polypeptide(L)'
;MQLTHWFDRSITPLHIGVYEVRRKPNGKQLVRWFAFWTGKHWACTAPTVDEAFAARESPSYEAPRIGGFEWRGIRRKKFSSRRIPS
;
A
#
# COMPACT_ATOMS: atom_id res chain seq x y z
N MET A 1 15.00 -5.15 0.86
CA MET A 1 13.62 -5.05 1.37
C MET A 1 13.06 -6.45 1.49
N GLN A 2 12.59 -6.89 2.66
CA GLN A 2 11.89 -8.17 2.78
C GLN A 2 10.40 -7.89 2.63
N LEU A 3 9.77 -8.49 1.61
CA LEU A 3 8.35 -8.30 1.32
C LEU A 3 7.56 -9.40 2.03
N THR A 4 6.39 -9.04 2.56
CA THR A 4 5.46 -10.04 3.13
C THR A 4 4.82 -10.89 2.03
N HIS A 5 4.10 -11.95 2.42
CA HIS A 5 3.23 -12.65 1.50
C HIS A 5 2.12 -11.71 1.00
N TRP A 6 1.50 -12.09 -0.11
CA TRP A 6 0.38 -11.34 -0.66
C TRP A 6 -0.89 -11.68 0.11
N PHE A 7 -1.56 -10.65 0.62
CA PHE A 7 -2.85 -10.73 1.27
C PHE A 7 -3.94 -10.51 0.23
N ASP A 8 -5.05 -11.23 0.40
CA ASP A 8 -6.24 -11.05 -0.42
C ASP A 8 -6.90 -9.69 -0.16
N ARG A 9 -7.66 -9.20 -1.15
CA ARG A 9 -8.43 -7.95 -1.11
C ARG A 9 -9.41 -7.82 0.07
N SER A 10 -9.80 -8.94 0.68
CA SER A 10 -10.68 -8.99 1.84
C SER A 10 -10.00 -8.62 3.16
N ILE A 11 -8.67 -8.65 3.21
CA ILE A 11 -7.90 -8.38 4.42
C ILE A 11 -7.49 -6.90 4.43
N THR A 12 -7.76 -6.21 5.53
CA THR A 12 -7.32 -4.82 5.73
C THR A 12 -5.93 -4.76 6.35
N PRO A 13 -5.02 -3.87 5.90
CA PRO A 13 -3.73 -3.71 6.53
C PRO A 13 -3.85 -3.18 7.97
N LEU A 14 -3.01 -3.68 8.87
CA LEU A 14 -2.99 -3.24 10.27
C LEU A 14 -2.31 -1.88 10.45
N HIS A 15 -1.29 -1.57 9.65
CA HIS A 15 -0.45 -0.40 9.85
C HIS A 15 -0.66 0.66 8.76
N ILE A 16 -0.66 1.93 9.14
CA ILE A 16 -0.68 3.04 8.18
C ILE A 16 0.62 3.04 7.37
N GLY A 17 0.54 3.22 6.06
CA GLY A 17 1.73 3.29 5.21
C GLY A 17 1.51 2.91 3.75
N VAL A 18 2.62 2.82 3.00
CA VAL A 18 2.62 2.43 1.58
C VAL A 18 2.79 0.92 1.44
N TYR A 19 1.95 0.33 0.59
CA TYR A 19 1.92 -1.09 0.28
C TYR A 19 2.14 -1.31 -1.20
N GLU A 20 2.73 -2.44 -1.56
CA GLU A 20 2.74 -2.90 -2.94
C GLU A 20 1.41 -3.60 -3.22
N VAL A 21 0.79 -3.27 -4.34
CA VAL A 21 -0.51 -3.78 -4.72
C VAL A 21 -0.43 -4.36 -6.12
N ARG A 22 -1.19 -5.42 -6.36
CA ARG A 22 -1.25 -6.05 -7.68
C ARG A 22 -2.66 -6.43 -8.02
N ARG A 23 -2.95 -6.42 -9.32
CA ARG A 23 -4.16 -7.02 -9.87
C ARG A 23 -3.76 -8.07 -10.89
N LYS A 24 -4.48 -9.19 -10.90
CA LYS A 24 -4.44 -10.17 -11.99
C LYS A 24 -5.70 -10.02 -12.85
N PRO A 25 -5.75 -9.10 -13.82
CA PRO A 25 -6.81 -9.10 -14.81
C PRO A 25 -6.68 -10.36 -15.68
N ASN A 26 -7.64 -11.28 -15.54
CA ASN A 26 -7.88 -12.42 -16.44
C ASN A 26 -6.63 -13.23 -16.82
N GLY A 27 -5.71 -13.42 -15.87
CA GLY A 27 -4.51 -14.23 -16.04
C GLY A 27 -3.41 -13.68 -16.96
N LYS A 28 -3.56 -12.47 -17.55
CA LYS A 28 -2.68 -12.03 -18.65
C LYS A 28 -1.60 -11.00 -18.33
N GLN A 29 -1.60 -10.29 -17.20
CA GLN A 29 -0.40 -9.56 -16.77
C GLN A 29 -0.51 -9.13 -15.32
N LEU A 30 0.58 -9.26 -14.56
CA LEU A 30 0.63 -8.84 -13.16
C LEU A 30 1.08 -7.38 -13.13
N VAL A 31 0.11 -6.45 -13.07
CA VAL A 31 0.42 -5.02 -12.97
C VAL A 31 0.69 -4.69 -11.49
N ARG A 32 1.89 -4.19 -11.20
CA ARG A 32 2.33 -3.83 -9.84
C ARG A 32 2.30 -2.31 -9.68
N TRP A 33 1.68 -1.86 -8.61
CA TRP A 33 1.59 -0.45 -8.20
C TRP A 33 1.83 -0.32 -6.70
N PHE A 34 1.81 0.90 -6.20
CA PHE A 34 1.87 1.21 -4.78
C PHE A 34 0.62 1.98 -4.37
N ALA A 35 0.10 1.71 -3.17
CA ALA A 35 -1.02 2.49 -2.61
C ALA A 35 -0.77 2.78 -1.13
N PHE A 36 -1.28 3.90 -0.66
CA PHE A 36 -1.21 4.28 0.74
C PHE A 36 -2.47 3.86 1.49
N TRP A 37 -2.30 3.17 2.61
CA TRP A 37 -3.38 2.86 3.55
C TRP A 37 -3.40 3.88 4.68
N THR A 38 -4.51 4.60 4.81
CA THR A 38 -4.68 5.66 5.81
C THR A 38 -5.08 5.14 7.20
N GLY A 39 -5.29 3.83 7.36
CA GLY A 39 -5.91 3.23 8.54
C GLY A 39 -7.43 3.10 8.43
N LYS A 40 -8.06 3.75 7.44
CA LYS A 40 -9.50 3.70 7.19
C LYS A 40 -9.86 3.30 5.77
N HIS A 41 -9.14 3.84 4.79
CA HIS A 41 -9.38 3.64 3.36
C HIS A 41 -8.07 3.67 2.59
N TRP A 42 -8.10 3.17 1.36
CA TRP A 42 -6.96 3.19 0.45
C TRP A 42 -6.94 4.49 -0.37
N ALA A 43 -5.77 5.10 -0.46
CA ALA A 43 -5.51 6.22 -1.36
C ALA A 43 -5.22 5.72 -2.79
N CYS A 44 -5.04 6.67 -3.71
CA CYS A 44 -4.70 6.38 -5.12
C CYS A 44 -3.54 5.40 -5.28
N THR A 45 -3.62 4.57 -6.33
CA THR A 45 -2.50 3.74 -6.78
C THR A 45 -1.54 4.59 -7.60
N ALA A 46 -0.25 4.50 -7.28
CA ALA A 46 0.83 5.20 -7.97
C ALA A 46 1.94 4.24 -8.40
N PRO A 47 2.73 4.57 -9.44
CA PRO A 47 3.80 3.71 -9.95
C PRO A 47 5.01 3.63 -8.99
N THR A 48 5.17 4.59 -8.08
CA THR A 48 6.29 4.64 -7.12
C THR A 48 5.82 4.79 -5.67
N VAL A 49 6.69 4.42 -4.72
CA VAL A 49 6.41 4.55 -3.27
C VAL A 49 6.21 6.01 -2.86
N ASP A 50 7.01 6.91 -3.42
CA ASP A 50 6.99 8.33 -3.05
C ASP A 50 5.74 9.03 -3.59
N GLU A 51 5.32 8.71 -4.82
CA GLU A 51 4.05 9.20 -5.37
C GLU A 51 2.85 8.65 -4.60
N ALA A 52 2.88 7.37 -4.20
CA ALA A 52 1.82 6.79 -3.38
C ALA A 52 1.74 7.48 -2.00
N PHE A 53 2.88 7.83 -1.41
CA PHE A 53 2.92 8.57 -0.15
C PHE A 53 2.45 10.03 -0.31
N ALA A 54 2.79 10.69 -1.42
CA ALA A 54 2.31 12.04 -1.74
C ALA A 54 0.79 12.05 -1.95
N ALA A 55 0.24 10.99 -2.54
CA ALA A 55 -1.19 10.83 -2.79
C ALA A 55 -2.01 10.40 -1.55
N ARG A 56 -1.43 10.34 -0.34
CA ARG A 56 -2.10 9.85 0.89
C ARG A 56 -3.41 10.55 1.24
N GLU A 57 -3.60 11.79 0.76
CA GLU A 57 -4.78 12.63 1.02
C GLU A 57 -5.79 12.58 -0.13
N SER A 58 -5.46 11.87 -1.22
CA SER A 58 -6.35 11.68 -2.37
C SER A 58 -7.08 10.34 -2.23
N PRO A 59 -8.33 10.32 -1.73
CA PRO A 59 -9.12 9.11 -1.67
C PRO A 59 -9.43 8.66 -3.10
N SER A 60 -9.06 7.43 -3.45
CA SER A 60 -9.44 6.82 -4.74
C SER A 60 -10.34 5.60 -4.58
N TYR A 61 -10.48 5.10 -3.35
CA TYR A 61 -11.33 3.95 -3.04
C TYR A 61 -12.19 4.31 -1.83
N GLU A 62 -13.52 4.31 -2.00
CA GLU A 62 -14.49 4.75 -0.98
C GLU A 62 -14.71 3.73 0.16
N ALA A 63 -13.94 2.65 0.22
CA ALA A 63 -14.10 1.56 1.18
C ALA A 63 -12.73 1.05 1.68
N PRO A 64 -12.67 0.28 2.79
CA PRO A 64 -11.43 -0.35 3.26
C PRO A 64 -10.84 -1.39 2.27
N ARG A 65 -11.47 -1.55 1.10
CA ARG A 65 -11.12 -2.53 0.06
C ARG A 65 -10.40 -1.82 -1.07
N ILE A 66 -9.18 -2.25 -1.36
CA ILE A 66 -8.48 -1.81 -2.55
C ILE A 66 -9.03 -2.56 -3.76
N GLY A 67 -9.75 -1.86 -4.65
CA GLY A 67 -10.69 -2.42 -5.63
C GLY A 67 -10.18 -3.58 -6.50
N GLY A 68 -10.30 -4.81 -6.02
CA GLY A 68 -9.86 -6.02 -6.73
C GLY A 68 -8.34 -6.23 -6.74
N PHE A 69 -7.59 -5.53 -5.88
CA PHE A 69 -6.15 -5.69 -5.74
C PHE A 69 -5.80 -6.58 -4.54
N GLU A 70 -4.81 -7.45 -4.72
CA GLU A 70 -4.07 -8.05 -3.60
C GLU A 70 -2.99 -7.06 -3.15
N TRP A 71 -2.60 -7.12 -1.88
CA TRP A 71 -1.57 -6.23 -1.35
C TRP A 71 -0.52 -6.99 -0.54
N ARG A 72 0.67 -6.41 -0.40
CA ARG A 72 1.66 -6.89 0.58
C ARG A 72 2.35 -5.73 1.26
N GLY A 73 2.59 -5.91 2.55
CA GLY A 73 3.43 -5.01 3.34
C GLY A 73 4.83 -4.94 2.78
N ILE A 74 5.26 -3.73 2.44
CA ILE A 74 6.66 -3.42 2.23
C ILE A 74 7.23 -3.18 3.62
N ARG A 75 7.91 -4.17 4.19
CA ARG A 75 8.60 -3.96 5.47
C ARG A 75 9.73 -2.96 5.22
N ARG A 76 9.45 -1.66 5.41
CA ARG A 76 10.52 -0.68 5.59
C ARG A 76 11.32 -1.19 6.78
N LYS A 77 12.60 -1.56 6.54
CA LYS A 77 13.59 -1.70 7.62
C LYS A 77 13.40 -0.44 8.46
N LYS A 78 13.08 -0.61 9.76
CA LYS A 78 12.75 0.46 10.72
C LYS A 78 13.40 1.77 10.25
N PHE A 79 12.60 2.77 9.89
CA PHE A 79 13.14 4.13 9.94
C PHE A 79 13.57 4.28 11.39
N SER A 80 14.88 4.24 11.61
CA SER A 80 15.46 4.60 12.88
C SER A 80 14.85 5.95 13.20
N SER A 81 14.03 5.98 14.24
CA SER A 81 13.63 7.22 14.91
C SER A 81 14.93 7.88 15.34
N ARG A 82 15.53 8.69 14.46
CA ARG A 82 16.58 9.62 14.87
C ARG A 82 15.92 10.48 15.93
N ARG A 83 16.46 10.36 17.15
CA ARG A 83 16.16 11.19 18.31
C ARG A 83 16.02 12.65 17.85
N ILE A 84 14.91 13.28 18.22
CA ILE A 84 14.86 14.72 18.36
C ILE A 84 15.77 15.02 19.57
N PRO A 85 16.89 15.75 19.41
CA PRO A 85 17.60 16.26 20.56
C PRO A 85 16.72 17.35 21.19
N SER A 86 16.50 17.21 22.50
CA SER A 86 16.07 18.27 23.41
C SER A 86 17.02 19.46 23.37
#